data_AF-A0A9W9HYF7-F1
#
_entry.id   AF-A0A9W9HYF7-F1
#
_cell.length_a   1.000
_cell.length_b   1.000
_cell.length_c   1.000
_cell.angle_alpha   90.00
_cell.angle_beta   90.00
_cell.angle_gamma   90.00
#
_symmetry.space_group_name_H-M   'P 1'
#
loop_
_entity.id
_entity.type
_entity.pdbx_description
1 polymer ?
#
loop_
_entity_poly.entity_id
_entity_poly.type
_entity_poly.pdbx_seq_one_letter_code
_entity_poly.pdbx_strand_id
1 'polypeptide(L)'
;MEPKNQDYDLQHPIVSASGLRQGLTSYGNAHFFLLLGKTQLMDAAEQGIHLQGGIAIDFPTISLHESFSHPTSMFLRNFMKRDKTLPAQIMGGLSANKPILPLITGPIMPGGYQRKRIGACTDCQNNWASFRAGKMDLEEIMAINEELAPTPLHPSSSLIVVHRNIAPNGAVIKASASKDTRLLCHTGPAGVFDNPRDLALRLDDPNLEVTADSVLVLKGIGPVGNPGMPEAGRIPIPRKLAPQGVTVMLRISDGRLSGTAGGTIVLHISPESAMVESRFGVVQTGDTVALNAQNCILWVEVEESEFQGTNVAEKASRGGRCGGKETSTRVSGTV
;
A
#
# COMPACT_ATOMS: atom_id res chain seq x y z
N MET A 1 36.97 -43.27 5.85
CA MET A 1 35.79 -43.15 6.74
C MET A 1 35.32 -41.70 6.64
N GLU A 2 34.24 -41.46 5.91
CA GLU A 2 33.61 -40.13 5.83
C GLU A 2 32.84 -39.82 7.12
N PRO A 3 32.75 -38.53 7.53
CA PRO A 3 32.04 -38.15 8.74
C PRO A 3 30.53 -38.25 8.51
N LYS A 4 29.83 -39.03 9.33
CA LYS A 4 28.37 -39.09 9.35
C LYS A 4 27.82 -37.72 9.80
N ASN A 5 27.11 -37.06 8.89
CA ASN A 5 26.41 -35.81 9.16
C ASN A 5 25.24 -36.08 10.13
N GLN A 6 25.30 -35.54 11.35
CA GLN A 6 24.34 -35.82 12.44
C GLN A 6 22.97 -35.13 12.26
N ASP A 7 22.84 -34.23 11.28
CA ASP A 7 21.61 -33.43 11.08
C ASP A 7 20.39 -34.22 10.58
N TYR A 8 20.54 -35.50 10.21
CA TYR A 8 19.49 -36.31 9.59
C TYR A 8 19.21 -37.64 10.30
N ASP A 9 19.44 -37.73 11.61
CA ASP A 9 19.04 -38.92 12.38
C ASP A 9 17.55 -38.87 12.77
N LEU A 10 16.73 -39.56 11.97
CA LEU A 10 15.27 -39.66 12.15
C LEU A 10 14.83 -40.56 13.31
N GLN A 11 15.76 -41.22 14.01
CA GLN A 11 15.45 -42.09 15.15
C GLN A 11 15.35 -41.33 16.48
N HIS A 12 15.75 -40.05 16.51
CA HIS A 12 15.71 -39.20 17.69
C HIS A 12 14.70 -38.04 17.51
N PRO A 13 13.63 -37.96 18.33
CA PRO A 13 12.73 -36.82 18.30
C PRO A 13 13.48 -35.53 18.67
N ILE A 14 13.36 -34.49 17.84
CA ILE A 14 13.91 -33.17 18.13
C ILE A 14 13.08 -32.51 19.24
N VAL A 15 13.60 -32.52 20.47
CA VAL A 15 12.95 -31.86 21.61
C VAL A 15 13.37 -30.39 21.61
N SER A 16 12.53 -29.51 21.07
CA SER A 16 12.77 -28.05 21.18
C SER A 16 12.43 -27.58 22.59
N ALA A 17 13.46 -27.22 23.37
CA ALA A 17 13.34 -26.62 24.69
C ALA A 17 13.15 -25.09 24.66
N SER A 18 13.09 -24.47 23.48
CA SER A 18 12.89 -23.01 23.33
C SER A 18 12.21 -22.67 22.00
N GLY A 19 11.02 -22.08 22.09
CA GLY A 19 10.25 -21.59 20.94
C GLY A 19 9.09 -20.71 21.41
N LEU A 20 8.68 -19.77 20.56
CA LEU A 20 7.65 -18.71 20.76
C LEU A 20 6.22 -19.22 21.04
N ARG A 21 6.07 -20.35 21.74
CA ARG A 21 4.80 -21.04 21.97
C ARG A 21 4.07 -20.59 23.24
N GLN A 22 4.46 -19.47 23.85
CA GLN A 22 3.71 -18.87 24.94
C GLN A 22 3.23 -17.48 24.57
N GLY A 23 1.90 -17.35 24.43
CA GLY A 23 1.21 -16.07 24.66
C GLY A 23 0.99 -15.15 23.46
N LEU A 24 0.80 -15.65 22.23
CA LEU A 24 0.28 -14.78 21.18
C LEU A 24 -1.22 -14.53 21.39
N THR A 25 -1.50 -13.33 21.88
CA THR A 25 -2.81 -12.73 22.08
C THR A 25 -3.62 -12.76 20.78
N SER A 26 -4.85 -13.25 20.90
CA SER A 26 -5.90 -13.17 19.87
C SER A 26 -6.15 -11.69 19.54
N TYR A 27 -5.89 -11.26 18.30
CA TYR A 27 -6.18 -9.90 17.86
C TYR A 27 -7.07 -9.89 16.60
N GLY A 28 -8.27 -9.30 16.76
CA GLY A 28 -9.04 -8.63 15.70
C GLY A 28 -10.00 -9.49 14.86
N ASN A 29 -11.25 -9.02 14.71
CA ASN A 29 -12.40 -9.72 14.10
C ASN A 29 -12.20 -10.28 12.68
N ALA A 30 -11.36 -9.69 11.82
CA ALA A 30 -11.07 -10.26 10.49
C ALA A 30 -10.29 -11.59 10.60
N HIS A 31 -9.53 -11.76 11.68
CA HIS A 31 -8.82 -13.00 11.96
C HIS A 31 -9.79 -14.12 12.36
N PHE A 32 -10.89 -13.86 13.06
CA PHE A 32 -11.77 -14.94 13.54
C PHE A 32 -12.49 -15.67 12.39
N PHE A 33 -13.00 -14.92 11.41
CA PHE A 33 -13.65 -15.51 10.22
C PHE A 33 -12.65 -16.18 9.26
N LEU A 34 -11.47 -15.58 9.04
CA LEU A 34 -10.42 -16.19 8.21
C LEU A 34 -9.73 -17.38 8.91
N LEU A 35 -9.64 -17.39 10.24
CA LEU A 35 -9.06 -18.49 11.02
C LEU A 35 -9.95 -19.73 10.93
N LEU A 36 -11.28 -19.58 11.03
CA LEU A 36 -12.24 -20.69 10.89
C LEU A 36 -12.25 -21.28 9.47
N GLY A 37 -12.20 -20.45 8.43
CA GLY A 37 -12.07 -20.93 7.05
C GLY A 37 -10.69 -21.54 6.77
N LYS A 38 -9.63 -21.00 7.37
CA LYS A 38 -8.26 -21.50 7.23
C LYS A 38 -8.08 -22.87 7.90
N THR A 39 -8.63 -23.10 9.09
CA THR A 39 -8.57 -24.41 9.74
C THR A 39 -9.29 -25.47 8.90
N GLN A 40 -10.48 -25.16 8.38
CA GLN A 40 -11.21 -26.08 7.50
C GLN A 40 -10.44 -26.41 6.21
N LEU A 41 -9.79 -25.41 5.60
CA LEU A 41 -8.94 -25.61 4.41
C LEU A 41 -7.69 -26.43 4.71
N MET A 42 -7.08 -26.23 5.89
CA MET A 42 -5.92 -27.00 6.33
C MET A 42 -6.30 -28.46 6.59
N ASP A 43 -7.39 -28.69 7.32
CA ASP A 43 -7.91 -30.03 7.60
C ASP A 43 -8.23 -30.80 6.31
N ALA A 44 -8.88 -30.13 5.35
CA ALA A 44 -9.19 -30.72 4.05
C ALA A 44 -7.93 -31.04 3.23
N ALA A 45 -6.91 -30.18 3.28
CA ALA A 45 -5.63 -30.42 2.60
C ALA A 45 -4.86 -31.57 3.24
N GLU A 46 -4.80 -31.62 4.57
CA GLU A 46 -4.20 -32.72 5.33
C GLU A 46 -4.87 -34.06 5.01
N GLN A 47 -6.21 -34.11 5.02
CA GLN A 47 -6.96 -35.30 4.62
C GLN A 47 -6.62 -35.74 3.20
N GLY A 48 -6.54 -34.81 2.25
CA GLY A 48 -6.15 -35.10 0.87
C GLY A 48 -4.75 -35.68 0.74
N ILE A 49 -3.78 -35.15 1.50
CA ILE A 49 -2.40 -35.65 1.55
C ILE A 49 -2.35 -37.06 2.12
N HIS A 50 -3.05 -37.30 3.23
CA HIS A 50 -3.10 -38.61 3.87
C HIS A 50 -3.77 -39.67 2.99
N LEU A 51 -4.84 -39.31 2.28
CA LEU A 51 -5.51 -40.21 1.32
C LEU A 51 -4.59 -40.65 0.16
N GLN A 52 -3.58 -39.84 -0.18
CA GLN A 52 -2.57 -40.16 -1.20
C GLN A 52 -1.30 -40.81 -0.61
N GLY A 53 -1.31 -41.18 0.68
CA GLY A 53 -0.18 -41.80 1.36
C GLY A 53 0.96 -40.86 1.74
N GLY A 54 0.74 -39.54 1.68
CA GLY A 54 1.68 -38.54 2.19
C GLY A 54 1.56 -38.34 3.69
N ILE A 55 2.54 -37.64 4.28
CA ILE A 55 2.51 -37.18 5.68
C ILE A 55 2.39 -35.65 5.66
N ALA A 56 1.29 -35.12 6.22
CA ALA A 56 1.15 -33.68 6.38
C ALA A 56 1.92 -33.21 7.63
N ILE A 57 2.67 -32.11 7.50
CA ILE A 57 3.37 -31.49 8.63
C ILE A 57 3.02 -30.01 8.65
N ASP A 58 2.33 -29.61 9.71
CA ASP A 58 1.95 -28.23 9.93
C ASP A 58 3.11 -27.41 10.49
N PHE A 59 3.41 -26.30 9.82
CA PHE A 59 4.41 -25.33 10.25
C PHE A 59 3.84 -23.91 10.27
N PRO A 60 3.70 -23.26 11.43
CA PRO A 60 3.19 -21.91 11.51
C PRO A 60 4.23 -20.90 11.00
N THR A 61 3.83 -20.06 10.05
CA THR A 61 4.56 -18.85 9.65
C THR A 61 3.95 -17.63 10.33
N ILE A 62 4.74 -16.65 10.74
CA ILE A 62 4.17 -15.44 11.36
C ILE A 62 3.27 -14.67 10.37
N SER A 63 2.20 -14.10 10.92
CA SER A 63 1.13 -13.42 10.18
C SER A 63 1.14 -11.93 10.49
N LEU A 64 0.89 -11.10 9.49
CA LEU A 64 0.82 -9.64 9.57
C LEU A 64 -0.54 -9.17 9.07
N HIS A 65 -1.09 -8.17 9.72
CA HIS A 65 -2.37 -7.56 9.36
C HIS A 65 -2.15 -6.14 8.85
N GLU A 66 -2.60 -5.81 7.63
CA GLU A 66 -2.38 -4.48 7.02
C GLU A 66 -2.83 -3.36 7.96
N SER A 67 -4.06 -3.43 8.48
CA SER A 67 -4.65 -2.38 9.30
C SER A 67 -4.03 -2.24 10.69
N PHE A 68 -3.22 -3.19 11.14
CA PHE A 68 -2.62 -3.18 12.49
C PHE A 68 -1.08 -3.24 12.46
N SER A 69 -0.46 -3.21 11.28
CA SER A 69 1.00 -3.22 11.14
C SER A 69 1.56 -1.81 11.16
N HIS A 70 2.57 -1.57 11.99
CA HIS A 70 3.30 -0.29 12.03
C HIS A 70 4.78 -0.51 11.68
N PRO A 71 5.42 0.34 10.84
CA PRO A 71 4.87 1.52 10.16
C PRO A 71 3.93 1.19 8.98
N THR A 72 4.12 0.04 8.33
CA THR A 72 3.21 -0.56 7.32
C THR A 72 3.59 -2.03 7.13
N SER A 73 2.67 -2.90 6.70
CA SER A 73 2.97 -4.33 6.49
C SER A 73 4.04 -4.57 5.43
N MET A 74 4.16 -3.68 4.43
CA MET A 74 5.11 -3.85 3.32
C MET A 74 6.56 -3.73 3.81
N PHE A 75 6.83 -2.92 4.84
CA PHE A 75 8.14 -2.88 5.52
C PHE A 75 8.56 -4.28 5.97
N LEU A 76 7.61 -5.01 6.54
CA LEU A 76 7.82 -6.35 7.06
C LEU A 76 7.71 -7.43 5.97
N ARG A 77 7.24 -7.14 4.75
CA ARG A 77 7.10 -8.13 3.66
C ARG A 77 8.36 -8.96 3.44
N ASN A 78 9.49 -8.29 3.32
CA ASN A 78 10.76 -8.92 2.97
C ASN A 78 11.30 -9.73 4.15
N PHE A 79 10.97 -9.32 5.38
CA PHE A 79 11.27 -10.06 6.61
C PHE A 79 10.29 -11.24 6.81
N MET A 80 9.04 -11.04 6.38
CA MET A 80 7.87 -11.79 6.76
C MET A 80 6.77 -11.68 5.72
N LYS A 81 6.43 -12.84 5.19
CA LYS A 81 5.61 -12.98 4.03
C LYS A 81 4.09 -12.77 4.28
N ARG A 82 3.50 -11.62 4.74
CA ARG A 82 2.00 -11.41 4.88
C ARG A 82 1.41 -9.96 4.79
N ASP A 83 0.10 -9.83 4.49
CA ASP A 83 -0.68 -8.96 3.53
C ASP A 83 -0.15 -8.91 2.09
N LYS A 84 1.16 -9.01 2.06
CA LYS A 84 1.93 -9.66 1.03
C LYS A 84 1.93 -11.18 1.22
N THR A 85 0.83 -11.79 1.66
CA THR A 85 0.78 -13.19 2.14
C THR A 85 1.14 -14.20 1.08
N LEU A 86 0.29 -14.23 0.08
CA LEU A 86 0.41 -15.02 -1.11
C LEU A 86 1.71 -14.71 -1.86
N PRO A 87 2.02 -13.44 -2.24
CA PRO A 87 3.22 -13.17 -3.03
C PRO A 87 4.47 -13.58 -2.27
N ALA A 88 4.51 -13.35 -0.96
CA ALA A 88 5.70 -13.67 -0.22
C ALA A 88 5.80 -15.18 0.07
N GLN A 89 4.72 -15.90 0.41
CA GLN A 89 4.69 -17.38 0.47
C GLN A 89 5.18 -18.00 -0.84
N ILE A 90 4.74 -17.49 -1.97
CA ILE A 90 5.23 -17.88 -3.30
C ILE A 90 6.73 -17.57 -3.44
N MET A 91 7.17 -16.33 -3.17
CA MET A 91 8.58 -15.92 -3.32
C MET A 91 9.54 -16.87 -2.62
N GLY A 92 9.39 -17.12 -1.32
CA GLY A 92 10.33 -18.03 -0.65
C GLY A 92 10.09 -19.52 -0.94
N GLY A 93 8.93 -19.92 -1.48
CA GLY A 93 8.75 -21.27 -2.01
C GLY A 93 9.55 -21.48 -3.30
N LEU A 94 9.49 -20.48 -4.19
CA LEU A 94 10.33 -20.39 -5.38
C LEU A 94 11.82 -20.30 -5.02
N SER A 95 12.20 -19.47 -4.03
CA SER A 95 13.60 -19.38 -3.57
C SER A 95 14.11 -20.69 -2.97
N ALA A 96 13.25 -21.49 -2.35
CA ALA A 96 13.60 -22.83 -1.86
C ALA A 96 13.61 -23.90 -2.96
N ASN A 97 13.21 -23.54 -4.18
CA ASN A 97 13.05 -24.42 -5.33
C ASN A 97 12.23 -25.69 -5.00
N LYS A 98 11.10 -25.50 -4.31
CA LYS A 98 10.17 -26.58 -3.95
C LYS A 98 8.86 -26.46 -4.72
N PRO A 99 8.19 -27.58 -5.04
CA PRO A 99 6.82 -27.54 -5.54
C PRO A 99 5.92 -26.84 -4.53
N ILE A 100 5.17 -25.83 -4.99
CA ILE A 100 4.26 -25.05 -4.14
C ILE A 100 2.88 -24.99 -4.78
N LEU A 101 1.85 -25.19 -3.97
CA LEU A 101 0.45 -25.03 -4.36
C LEU A 101 -0.21 -24.03 -3.39
N PRO A 102 -0.51 -22.80 -3.81
CA PRO A 102 -1.17 -21.82 -2.96
C PRO A 102 -2.67 -22.14 -2.81
N LEU A 103 -3.12 -22.31 -1.56
CA LEU A 103 -4.55 -22.42 -1.22
C LEU A 103 -5.06 -21.06 -0.75
N ILE A 104 -6.01 -20.47 -1.50
CA ILE A 104 -6.55 -19.13 -1.25
C ILE A 104 -7.92 -19.26 -0.60
N THR A 105 -8.12 -18.62 0.55
CA THR A 105 -9.35 -18.71 1.37
C THR A 105 -10.58 -18.03 0.75
N GLY A 106 -10.38 -17.20 -0.28
CA GLY A 106 -11.43 -16.43 -0.93
C GLY A 106 -11.69 -15.06 -0.29
N PRO A 107 -12.51 -14.21 -0.94
CA PRO A 107 -12.84 -12.87 -0.47
C PRO A 107 -13.88 -12.88 0.66
N ILE A 108 -13.91 -11.82 1.46
CA ILE A 108 -14.97 -11.58 2.46
C ILE A 108 -16.26 -11.17 1.74
N MET A 109 -17.40 -11.73 2.16
CA MET A 109 -18.73 -11.38 1.65
C MET A 109 -19.10 -9.93 2.00
N PRO A 110 -19.68 -9.14 1.09
CA PRO A 110 -20.06 -7.74 1.36
C PRO A 110 -21.09 -7.60 2.49
N GLY A 111 -20.86 -6.63 3.38
CA GLY A 111 -21.79 -6.24 4.45
C GLY A 111 -22.92 -5.35 3.95
N GLY A 112 -23.81 -4.95 4.87
CA GLY A 112 -24.98 -4.15 4.52
C GLY A 112 -25.40 -3.21 5.63
N TYR A 113 -25.66 -1.95 5.28
CA TYR A 113 -26.16 -0.93 6.21
C TYR A 113 -27.30 -0.17 5.56
N GLN A 114 -28.41 0.03 6.29
CA GLN A 114 -29.62 0.70 5.78
C GLN A 114 -30.09 0.17 4.41
N ARG A 115 -30.07 -1.17 4.23
CA ARG A 115 -30.44 -1.87 2.97
C ARG A 115 -29.56 -1.54 1.76
N LYS A 116 -28.43 -0.86 1.96
CA LYS A 116 -27.39 -0.65 0.95
C LYS A 116 -26.23 -1.58 1.22
N ARG A 117 -25.68 -2.19 0.17
CA ARG A 117 -24.44 -2.95 0.24
C ARG A 117 -23.29 -2.00 0.54
N ILE A 118 -22.39 -2.37 1.45
CA ILE A 118 -21.20 -1.59 1.79
C ILE A 118 -19.92 -2.32 1.36
N GLY A 119 -19.09 -1.59 0.63
CA GLY A 119 -17.76 -1.92 0.15
C GLY A 119 -16.65 -1.60 1.16
N ALA A 120 -15.68 -2.50 1.34
CA ALA A 120 -14.43 -2.18 2.01
C ALA A 120 -13.62 -1.18 1.20
N CYS A 121 -12.93 -0.29 1.92
CA CYS A 121 -12.15 0.83 1.43
C CYS A 121 -12.93 1.87 0.61
N THR A 122 -13.46 1.57 -0.58
CA THR A 122 -14.11 2.58 -1.44
C THR A 122 -15.27 3.27 -0.76
N ASP A 123 -16.15 2.50 -0.11
CA ASP A 123 -17.29 3.10 0.58
C ASP A 123 -16.86 3.71 1.91
N CYS A 124 -15.89 3.13 2.64
CA CYS A 124 -15.26 3.83 3.78
C CYS A 124 -14.77 5.23 3.36
N GLN A 125 -14.10 5.28 2.22
CA GLN A 125 -13.48 6.47 1.66
C GLN A 125 -14.48 7.50 1.17
N ASN A 126 -15.62 7.07 0.60
CA ASN A 126 -16.73 7.93 0.21
C ASN A 126 -17.48 8.43 1.47
N ASN A 127 -17.69 7.57 2.45
CA ASN A 127 -18.39 7.90 3.70
C ASN A 127 -17.56 8.87 4.55
N TRP A 128 -16.25 8.66 4.66
CA TRP A 128 -15.34 9.65 5.27
C TRP A 128 -15.33 10.99 4.53
N ALA A 129 -15.46 10.99 3.20
CA ALA A 129 -15.60 12.25 2.45
C ALA A 129 -16.95 12.94 2.75
N SER A 130 -18.04 12.18 2.86
CA SER A 130 -19.37 12.69 3.26
C SER A 130 -19.37 13.24 4.69
N PHE A 131 -18.72 12.55 5.63
CA PHE A 131 -18.51 13.01 7.00
C PHE A 131 -17.73 14.32 7.04
N ARG A 132 -16.61 14.40 6.31
CA ARG A 132 -15.82 15.65 6.20
C ARG A 132 -16.58 16.78 5.51
N ALA A 133 -17.54 16.47 4.66
CA ALA A 133 -18.45 17.42 4.04
C ALA A 133 -19.65 17.82 4.94
N GLY A 134 -19.73 17.29 6.17
CA GLY A 134 -20.81 17.58 7.12
C GLY A 134 -22.15 16.92 6.79
N LYS A 135 -22.17 15.89 5.93
CA LYS A 135 -23.39 15.20 5.47
C LYS A 135 -23.70 13.91 6.24
N MET A 136 -22.87 13.56 7.22
CA MET A 136 -22.94 12.33 8.01
C MET A 136 -22.39 12.64 9.40
N ASP A 137 -22.96 12.05 10.44
CA ASP A 137 -22.50 12.25 11.82
C ASP A 137 -21.48 11.19 12.29
N LEU A 138 -20.99 11.34 13.52
CA LEU A 138 -19.96 10.47 14.08
C LEU A 138 -20.49 9.06 14.37
N GLU A 139 -21.77 8.93 14.76
CA GLU A 139 -22.38 7.64 15.05
C GLU A 139 -22.58 6.83 13.76
N GLU A 140 -23.02 7.49 12.67
CA GLU A 140 -23.19 6.89 11.36
C GLU A 140 -21.86 6.38 10.76
N ILE A 141 -20.78 7.18 10.82
CA ILE A 141 -19.47 6.75 10.28
C ILE A 141 -18.87 5.61 11.10
N MET A 142 -19.08 5.59 12.42
CA MET A 142 -18.64 4.48 13.28
C MET A 142 -19.40 3.19 12.97
N ALA A 143 -20.73 3.24 12.83
CA ALA A 143 -21.55 2.09 12.48
C ALA A 143 -21.19 1.50 11.09
N ILE A 144 -20.88 2.35 10.11
CA ILE A 144 -20.46 1.91 8.78
C ILE A 144 -19.07 1.25 8.81
N ASN A 145 -18.14 1.74 9.63
CA ASN A 145 -16.80 1.16 9.74
C ASN A 145 -16.81 -0.28 10.29
N GLU A 146 -17.89 -0.72 10.94
CA GLU A 146 -18.05 -2.10 11.41
C GLU A 146 -18.53 -3.08 10.31
N GLU A 147 -19.07 -2.59 9.19
CA GLU A 147 -19.78 -3.39 8.16
C GLU A 147 -19.01 -3.54 6.82
N LEU A 148 -17.69 -3.38 6.82
CA LEU A 148 -16.87 -3.20 5.61
C LEU A 148 -16.43 -4.51 4.92
N ALA A 149 -16.77 -4.72 3.63
CA ALA A 149 -16.23 -5.82 2.81
C ALA A 149 -16.28 -5.56 1.27
N PRO A 150 -15.34 -6.05 0.45
CA PRO A 150 -15.11 -5.56 -0.92
C PRO A 150 -16.07 -6.08 -2.02
N THR A 151 -16.34 -5.29 -3.07
CA THR A 151 -17.06 -5.70 -4.30
C THR A 151 -16.37 -5.15 -5.57
N PRO A 152 -16.21 -5.91 -6.67
CA PRO A 152 -15.62 -5.44 -7.92
C PRO A 152 -16.62 -4.62 -8.77
N LEU A 153 -16.15 -3.55 -9.43
CA LEU A 153 -16.98 -2.61 -10.20
C LEU A 153 -16.85 -2.73 -11.74
N HIS A 154 -15.81 -3.39 -12.29
CA HIS A 154 -15.56 -3.43 -13.73
C HIS A 154 -14.98 -4.76 -14.24
N PRO A 155 -15.32 -5.17 -15.49
CA PRO A 155 -14.85 -6.41 -16.12
C PRO A 155 -13.40 -6.37 -16.62
N SER A 156 -12.80 -5.18 -16.78
CA SER A 156 -11.42 -5.01 -17.24
C SER A 156 -10.71 -3.95 -16.40
N SER A 157 -9.66 -4.35 -15.69
CA SER A 157 -8.79 -3.46 -14.91
C SER A 157 -7.68 -2.89 -15.79
N SER A 158 -7.74 -1.62 -16.18
CA SER A 158 -6.65 -0.95 -16.91
C SER A 158 -5.73 -0.22 -15.93
N LEU A 159 -4.72 -0.93 -15.43
CA LEU A 159 -3.53 -0.27 -14.91
C LEU A 159 -2.76 0.31 -16.10
N ILE A 160 -2.39 1.58 -16.00
CA ILE A 160 -1.55 2.26 -16.99
C ILE A 160 -0.23 2.62 -16.30
N VAL A 161 0.88 2.31 -16.95
CA VAL A 161 2.19 2.79 -16.54
C VAL A 161 2.44 4.10 -17.26
N VAL A 162 2.63 5.17 -16.49
CA VAL A 162 3.03 6.48 -16.99
C VAL A 162 4.51 6.70 -16.67
N HIS A 163 5.21 7.38 -17.56
CA HIS A 163 6.65 7.63 -17.47
C HIS A 163 6.95 9.08 -17.90
N ARG A 164 8.22 9.40 -18.14
CA ARG A 164 8.81 10.72 -18.49
C ARG A 164 9.41 11.42 -17.25
N ASN A 165 9.66 12.73 -17.34
CA ASN A 165 10.69 13.40 -16.55
C ASN A 165 10.58 13.16 -15.04
N ILE A 166 9.42 13.35 -14.43
CA ILE A 166 9.20 13.22 -12.99
C ILE A 166 9.15 11.76 -12.50
N ALA A 167 8.91 10.80 -13.41
CA ALA A 167 8.85 9.36 -13.13
C ALA A 167 9.64 8.56 -14.18
N PRO A 168 10.98 8.69 -14.22
CA PRO A 168 11.79 8.07 -15.28
C PRO A 168 11.79 6.54 -15.21
N ASN A 169 11.62 5.95 -14.01
CA ASN A 169 11.45 4.50 -13.82
C ASN A 169 9.98 4.08 -13.84
N GLY A 170 9.08 5.02 -14.14
CA GLY A 170 7.65 4.82 -14.23
C GLY A 170 6.89 5.12 -12.93
N ALA A 171 5.58 5.22 -13.11
CA ALA A 171 4.56 5.34 -12.08
C ALA A 171 3.29 4.66 -12.59
N VAL A 172 2.35 4.33 -11.71
CA VAL A 172 1.17 3.54 -12.05
C VAL A 172 -0.10 4.28 -11.70
N ILE A 173 -1.08 4.26 -12.61
CA ILE A 173 -2.44 4.76 -12.38
C ILE A 173 -3.46 3.66 -12.68
N LYS A 174 -4.47 3.53 -11.82
CA LYS A 174 -5.63 2.65 -12.06
C LYS A 174 -6.71 3.46 -12.76
N ALA A 175 -6.65 3.51 -14.10
CA ALA A 175 -7.54 4.36 -14.91
C ALA A 175 -9.03 3.99 -14.72
N SER A 176 -9.33 2.71 -14.54
CA SER A 176 -10.69 2.23 -14.27
C SER A 176 -11.29 2.71 -12.93
N ALA A 177 -10.50 3.27 -12.01
CA ALA A 177 -10.98 3.89 -10.78
C ALA A 177 -11.22 5.40 -10.92
N SER A 178 -10.89 6.00 -12.06
CA SER A 178 -11.12 7.41 -12.32
C SER A 178 -12.60 7.65 -12.60
N LYS A 179 -13.33 8.25 -11.65
CA LYS A 179 -14.73 8.64 -11.84
C LYS A 179 -14.90 9.77 -12.85
N ASP A 180 -13.88 10.61 -12.99
CA ASP A 180 -13.81 11.68 -13.99
C ASP A 180 -12.68 11.35 -14.97
N THR A 181 -13.05 11.05 -16.22
CA THR A 181 -12.09 10.68 -17.27
C THR A 181 -11.30 11.88 -17.78
N ARG A 182 -11.77 13.11 -17.58
CA ARG A 182 -11.03 14.32 -17.95
C ARG A 182 -9.72 14.42 -17.17
N LEU A 183 -9.72 13.98 -15.91
CA LEU A 183 -8.51 13.96 -15.08
C LEU A 183 -7.42 12.98 -15.57
N LEU A 184 -7.73 12.08 -16.51
CA LEU A 184 -6.73 11.21 -17.14
C LEU A 184 -5.88 11.96 -18.18
N CYS A 185 -6.30 13.15 -18.60
CA CYS A 185 -5.52 14.08 -19.41
C CYS A 185 -5.70 15.49 -18.82
N HIS A 186 -4.86 15.82 -17.83
CA HIS A 186 -5.03 17.01 -17.00
C HIS A 186 -3.70 17.72 -16.76
N THR A 187 -3.74 19.05 -16.73
CA THR A 187 -2.60 19.90 -16.40
C THR A 187 -3.03 20.91 -15.35
N GLY A 188 -2.23 21.10 -14.31
CA GLY A 188 -2.52 22.09 -13.28
C GLY A 188 -1.37 22.34 -12.32
N PRO A 189 -1.44 23.41 -11.51
CA PRO A 189 -0.40 23.76 -10.56
C PRO A 189 -0.33 22.75 -9.41
N ALA A 190 0.88 22.41 -8.98
CA ALA A 190 1.13 21.48 -7.89
C ALA A 190 0.80 22.10 -6.52
N GLY A 191 0.01 21.40 -5.71
CA GLY A 191 -0.08 21.62 -4.26
C GLY A 191 0.74 20.54 -3.55
N VAL A 192 1.98 20.86 -3.20
CA VAL A 192 2.95 19.88 -2.69
C VAL A 192 2.87 19.75 -1.19
N PHE A 193 2.88 18.51 -0.69
CA PHE A 193 3.06 18.15 0.71
C PHE A 193 4.31 17.28 0.87
N ASP A 194 5.24 17.70 1.71
CA ASP A 194 6.57 17.06 1.79
C ASP A 194 6.54 15.67 2.44
N ASN A 195 5.58 15.44 3.32
CA ASN A 195 5.41 14.20 4.08
C ASN A 195 4.01 14.14 4.71
N PRO A 196 3.60 12.99 5.28
CA PRO A 196 2.28 12.85 5.92
C PRO A 196 2.01 13.83 7.06
N ARG A 197 3.04 14.29 7.79
CA ARG A 197 2.88 15.27 8.87
C ARG A 197 2.57 16.65 8.29
N ASP A 198 3.29 17.08 7.26
CA ASP A 198 3.01 18.33 6.54
C ASP A 198 1.59 18.33 5.95
N LEU A 199 1.19 17.22 5.33
CA LEU A 199 -0.17 17.03 4.84
C LEU A 199 -1.21 17.22 5.96
N ALA A 200 -1.04 16.55 7.09
CA ALA A 200 -1.99 16.62 8.21
C ALA A 200 -2.12 18.04 8.79
N LEU A 201 -1.05 18.84 8.75
CA LEU A 201 -1.04 20.21 9.27
C LEU A 201 -1.66 21.22 8.28
N ARG A 202 -1.41 21.08 6.98
CA ARG A 202 -1.76 22.12 5.99
C ARG A 202 -2.98 21.82 5.13
N LEU A 203 -3.39 20.56 4.99
CA LEU A 203 -4.46 20.18 4.05
C LEU A 203 -5.78 20.94 4.27
N ASP A 204 -6.10 21.23 5.53
CA ASP A 204 -7.34 21.90 5.92
C ASP A 204 -7.15 23.37 6.34
N ASP A 205 -5.96 23.95 6.09
CA ASP A 205 -5.72 25.38 6.24
C ASP A 205 -6.59 26.15 5.22
N PRO A 206 -7.44 27.10 5.67
CA PRO A 206 -8.24 27.94 4.78
C PRO A 206 -7.40 28.70 3.73
N ASN A 207 -6.14 29.03 4.07
CA ASN A 207 -5.22 29.79 3.23
C ASN A 207 -4.40 28.93 2.27
N LEU A 208 -4.58 27.60 2.27
CA LEU A 208 -3.87 26.71 1.35
C LEU A 208 -4.13 27.12 -0.10
N GLU A 209 -3.09 27.45 -0.87
CA GLU A 209 -3.20 27.90 -2.27
C GLU A 209 -3.45 26.73 -3.25
N VAL A 210 -4.65 26.16 -3.19
CA VAL A 210 -5.10 25.04 -4.03
C VAL A 210 -6.52 25.30 -4.53
N THR A 211 -6.77 25.00 -5.80
CA THR A 211 -8.07 25.06 -6.47
C THR A 211 -8.51 23.66 -6.93
N ALA A 212 -9.69 23.54 -7.54
CA ALA A 212 -10.18 22.26 -8.07
C ALA A 212 -9.30 21.68 -9.19
N ASP A 213 -8.61 22.55 -9.94
CA ASP A 213 -7.74 22.18 -11.07
C ASP A 213 -6.29 21.92 -10.64
N SER A 214 -5.93 22.20 -9.38
CA SER A 214 -4.61 21.88 -8.86
C SER A 214 -4.35 20.38 -8.79
N VAL A 215 -3.07 20.00 -8.87
CA VAL A 215 -2.62 18.62 -8.69
C VAL A 215 -2.06 18.46 -7.27
N LEU A 216 -2.67 17.60 -6.46
CA LEU A 216 -2.17 17.34 -5.10
C LEU A 216 -0.98 16.38 -5.16
N VAL A 217 0.15 16.77 -4.61
CA VAL A 217 1.40 16.00 -4.62
C VAL A 217 1.78 15.63 -3.20
N LEU A 218 1.98 14.34 -2.91
CA LEU A 218 2.48 13.89 -1.61
C LEU A 218 3.80 13.16 -1.78
N LYS A 219 4.82 13.67 -1.10
CA LYS A 219 6.19 13.13 -1.06
C LYS A 219 6.44 12.37 0.23
N GLY A 220 7.61 11.73 0.27
CA GLY A 220 8.14 11.11 1.48
C GLY A 220 7.33 9.92 1.96
N ILE A 221 6.63 9.22 1.05
CA ILE A 221 5.89 7.99 1.37
C ILE A 221 6.32 6.79 0.53
N GLY A 222 7.50 6.88 -0.08
CA GLY A 222 8.18 5.78 -0.77
C GLY A 222 8.84 4.77 0.19
N PRO A 223 9.45 3.69 -0.35
CA PRO A 223 10.12 2.64 0.42
C PRO A 223 11.16 3.13 1.44
N VAL A 224 11.93 4.17 1.12
CA VAL A 224 12.97 4.77 1.96
C VAL A 224 12.40 5.95 2.75
N GLY A 225 11.62 6.82 2.12
CA GLY A 225 11.10 8.05 2.72
C GLY A 225 10.13 7.82 3.88
N ASN A 226 9.29 6.81 3.78
CA ASN A 226 8.51 6.28 4.89
C ASN A 226 8.66 4.76 4.89
N PRO A 227 9.58 4.21 5.70
CA PRO A 227 10.07 2.84 5.57
C PRO A 227 8.96 1.83 5.27
N GLY A 228 9.05 1.21 4.10
CA GLY A 228 8.08 0.22 3.64
C GLY A 228 6.92 0.77 2.80
N MET A 229 6.91 2.04 2.39
CA MET A 229 5.97 2.58 1.40
C MET A 229 4.48 2.35 1.79
N PRO A 230 3.94 3.08 2.79
CA PRO A 230 2.59 2.86 3.31
C PRO A 230 1.48 3.12 2.27
N GLU A 231 0.27 2.64 2.55
CA GLU A 231 -0.93 2.91 1.74
C GLU A 231 -1.52 4.31 1.99
N ALA A 232 -0.66 5.33 1.91
CA ALA A 232 -0.98 6.73 2.21
C ALA A 232 -1.17 7.61 0.96
N GLY A 233 -1.13 7.03 -0.25
CA GLY A 233 -1.16 7.79 -1.52
C GLY A 233 -2.49 8.47 -1.84
N ARG A 234 -3.57 8.20 -1.09
CA ARG A 234 -4.84 8.93 -1.24
C ARG A 234 -4.85 10.18 -0.38
N ILE A 235 -4.46 11.28 -1.00
CA ILE A 235 -4.63 12.62 -0.43
C ILE A 235 -6.13 12.94 -0.38
N PRO A 236 -6.70 13.26 0.80
CA PRO A 236 -8.09 13.70 0.90
C PRO A 236 -8.31 15.04 0.20
N ILE A 237 -9.54 15.32 -0.26
CA ILE A 237 -9.87 16.64 -0.81
C ILE A 237 -9.77 17.68 0.32
N PRO A 238 -9.09 18.83 0.12
CA PRO A 238 -9.05 19.91 1.10
C PRO A 238 -10.45 20.32 1.57
N ARG A 239 -10.65 20.48 2.89
CA ARG A 239 -11.98 20.80 3.45
C ARG A 239 -12.58 22.06 2.86
N LYS A 240 -11.76 23.05 2.48
CA LYS A 240 -12.24 24.30 1.86
C LYS A 240 -12.89 24.10 0.48
N LEU A 241 -12.55 23.02 -0.24
CA LEU A 241 -13.05 22.74 -1.59
C LEU A 241 -14.31 21.83 -1.58
N ALA A 242 -14.50 21.03 -0.52
CA ALA A 242 -15.65 20.14 -0.43
C ALA A 242 -17.02 20.87 -0.45
N PRO A 243 -17.22 22.01 0.26
CA PRO A 243 -18.45 22.81 0.16
C PRO A 243 -18.69 23.41 -1.23
N GLN A 244 -17.64 23.58 -2.02
CA GLN A 244 -17.71 24.10 -3.40
C GLN A 244 -18.10 22.99 -4.41
N GLY A 245 -18.35 21.77 -3.93
CA GLY A 245 -18.74 20.63 -4.77
C GLY A 245 -17.58 19.86 -5.37
N VAL A 246 -16.32 20.18 -5.02
CA VAL A 246 -15.15 19.45 -5.49
C VAL A 246 -15.11 18.08 -4.80
N THR A 247 -15.21 17.01 -5.59
CA THR A 247 -15.24 15.62 -5.10
C THR A 247 -14.07 14.79 -5.61
N VAL A 248 -13.42 15.23 -6.69
CA VAL A 248 -12.31 14.56 -7.36
C VAL A 248 -11.26 15.58 -7.79
N MET A 249 -10.00 15.19 -7.67
CA MET A 249 -8.83 15.93 -8.14
C MET A 249 -7.77 14.93 -8.61
N LEU A 250 -6.84 15.37 -9.45
CA LEU A 250 -5.64 14.60 -9.75
C LEU A 250 -4.71 14.61 -8.53
N ARG A 251 -4.24 13.42 -8.14
CA ARG A 251 -3.34 13.23 -6.99
C ARG A 251 -2.16 12.37 -7.41
N ILE A 252 -0.97 12.71 -6.97
CA ILE A 252 0.24 11.95 -7.29
C ILE A 252 1.09 11.71 -6.03
N SER A 253 1.72 10.54 -5.93
CA SER A 253 2.67 10.24 -4.85
C SER A 253 3.65 9.12 -5.19
N ASP A 254 4.73 9.04 -4.42
CA ASP A 254 5.70 7.93 -4.43
C ASP A 254 5.27 6.75 -3.54
N GLY A 255 4.06 6.81 -2.96
CA GLY A 255 3.53 5.77 -2.08
C GLY A 255 2.56 4.83 -2.77
N ARG A 256 1.90 3.97 -1.97
CA ARG A 256 0.90 3.01 -2.44
C ARG A 256 -0.50 3.42 -2.03
N LEU A 257 -1.46 2.63 -2.48
CA LEU A 257 -2.84 2.74 -2.09
C LEU A 257 -3.47 1.35 -2.02
N SER A 258 -4.47 1.20 -1.15
CA SER A 258 -5.32 0.02 -1.09
C SER A 258 -5.90 -0.30 -2.47
N GLY A 259 -5.83 -1.58 -2.85
CA GLY A 259 -6.28 -2.06 -4.17
C GLY A 259 -7.74 -1.73 -4.48
N THR A 260 -8.57 -1.57 -3.46
CA THR A 260 -9.98 -1.20 -3.56
C THR A 260 -10.21 0.30 -3.77
N ALA A 261 -9.27 1.17 -3.40
CA ALA A 261 -9.48 2.61 -3.46
C ALA A 261 -9.82 3.16 -4.87
N GLY A 262 -10.63 4.23 -4.89
CA GLY A 262 -11.06 4.91 -6.10
C GLY A 262 -10.46 6.31 -6.25
N GLY A 263 -10.51 6.84 -7.47
CA GLY A 263 -10.04 8.19 -7.83
C GLY A 263 -8.96 8.20 -8.91
N THR A 264 -8.66 9.40 -9.40
CA THR A 264 -7.57 9.65 -10.34
C THR A 264 -6.28 9.89 -9.55
N ILE A 265 -5.52 8.81 -9.34
CA ILE A 265 -4.34 8.83 -8.47
C ILE A 265 -3.19 8.12 -9.16
N VAL A 266 -2.07 8.83 -9.34
CA VAL A 266 -0.80 8.26 -9.78
C VAL A 266 0.02 7.86 -8.55
N LEU A 267 0.51 6.64 -8.54
CA LEU A 267 1.21 6.02 -7.41
C LEU A 267 2.54 5.44 -7.87
N HIS A 268 3.38 5.05 -6.91
CA HIS A 268 4.66 4.37 -7.18
C HIS A 268 5.60 5.18 -8.08
N ILE A 269 5.57 6.51 -7.99
CA ILE A 269 6.54 7.34 -8.71
C ILE A 269 7.95 6.89 -8.32
N SER A 270 8.74 6.54 -9.34
CA SER A 270 10.09 6.02 -9.18
C SER A 270 11.07 6.78 -10.08
N PRO A 271 12.24 7.21 -9.56
CA PRO A 271 12.72 7.10 -8.17
C PRO A 271 11.88 7.90 -7.14
N GLU A 272 11.75 7.39 -5.91
CA GLU A 272 10.96 8.04 -4.84
C GLU A 272 11.58 9.37 -4.39
N SER A 273 10.79 10.29 -3.85
CA SER A 273 11.23 11.65 -3.50
C SER A 273 12.35 11.70 -2.45
N ALA A 274 12.50 10.66 -1.63
CA ALA A 274 13.56 10.58 -0.63
C ALA A 274 14.95 10.39 -1.27
N MET A 275 15.01 9.80 -2.46
CA MET A 275 16.27 9.57 -3.18
C MET A 275 16.84 10.88 -3.71
N VAL A 276 18.16 10.93 -3.90
CA VAL A 276 18.89 12.15 -4.25
C VAL A 276 18.71 12.45 -5.74
N GLU A 277 18.73 11.41 -6.56
CA GLU A 277 18.52 11.44 -8.01
C GLU A 277 17.06 11.59 -8.43
N SER A 278 16.13 11.67 -7.47
CA SER A 278 14.70 11.73 -7.77
C SER A 278 14.28 13.11 -8.25
N ARG A 279 13.86 13.19 -9.52
CA ARG A 279 13.19 14.36 -10.08
C ARG A 279 11.86 14.67 -9.39
N PHE A 280 11.18 13.66 -8.85
CA PHE A 280 9.97 13.86 -8.03
C PHE A 280 10.27 14.61 -6.71
N GLY A 281 11.48 14.45 -6.17
CA GLY A 281 11.91 15.16 -4.96
C GLY A 281 11.95 16.69 -5.12
N VAL A 282 12.18 17.19 -6.34
CA VAL A 282 12.43 18.62 -6.62
C VAL A 282 11.15 19.45 -6.70
N VAL A 283 10.03 18.82 -7.10
CA VAL A 283 8.73 19.48 -7.39
C VAL A 283 8.29 20.43 -6.27
N GLN A 284 8.03 21.69 -6.56
CA GLN A 284 7.57 22.68 -5.59
C GLN A 284 6.09 23.02 -5.79
N THR A 285 5.51 23.68 -4.77
CA THR A 285 4.15 24.21 -4.91
C THR A 285 4.14 25.30 -5.98
N GLY A 286 3.19 25.24 -6.90
CA GLY A 286 3.08 26.16 -8.04
C GLY A 286 3.55 25.56 -9.36
N ASP A 287 4.42 24.54 -9.35
CA ASP A 287 4.93 23.90 -10.57
C ASP A 287 3.78 23.32 -11.41
N THR A 288 3.84 23.48 -12.73
CA THR A 288 2.83 22.91 -13.63
C THR A 288 3.06 21.41 -13.78
N VAL A 289 2.12 20.59 -13.31
CA VAL A 289 2.13 19.14 -13.49
C VAL A 289 1.13 18.75 -14.58
N ALA A 290 1.58 17.95 -15.55
CA ALA A 290 0.77 17.44 -16.63
C ALA A 290 0.74 15.90 -16.63
N LEU A 291 -0.47 15.34 -16.65
CA LEU A 291 -0.72 13.91 -16.86
C LEU A 291 -1.42 13.74 -18.20
N ASN A 292 -0.91 12.81 -19.03
CA ASN A 292 -1.62 12.27 -20.17
C ASN A 292 -1.50 10.74 -20.14
N ALA A 293 -2.51 10.09 -19.56
CA ALA A 293 -2.53 8.65 -19.39
C ALA A 293 -2.60 7.88 -20.72
N GLN A 294 -3.24 8.44 -21.74
CA GLN A 294 -3.34 7.81 -23.06
C GLN A 294 -1.97 7.71 -23.76
N ASN A 295 -1.13 8.74 -23.59
CA ASN A 295 0.21 8.77 -24.13
C ASN A 295 1.29 8.28 -23.14
N CYS A 296 0.86 7.78 -21.97
CA CYS A 296 1.72 7.34 -20.88
C CYS A 296 2.70 8.43 -20.37
N ILE A 297 2.28 9.69 -20.38
CA ILE A 297 3.13 10.83 -19.99
C ILE A 297 2.72 11.32 -18.60
N LEU A 298 3.72 11.47 -17.74
CA LEU A 298 3.66 12.26 -16.52
C LEU A 298 4.82 13.26 -16.55
N TRP A 299 4.49 14.55 -16.51
CA TRP A 299 5.42 15.64 -16.72
C TRP A 299 5.30 16.72 -15.65
N VAL A 300 6.41 17.38 -15.34
CA VAL A 300 6.43 18.64 -14.60
C VAL A 300 7.25 19.70 -15.34
N GLU A 301 6.73 20.91 -15.44
CA GLU A 301 7.42 22.04 -16.08
C GLU A 301 8.36 22.69 -15.06
N VAL A 302 9.61 22.25 -15.07
CA VAL A 302 10.70 22.73 -14.22
C VAL A 302 11.95 22.85 -15.09
N GLU A 303 12.74 23.90 -14.86
CA GLU A 303 14.01 24.12 -15.56
C GLU A 303 15.00 22.98 -15.30
N GLU A 304 15.74 22.53 -16.33
CA GLU A 304 16.58 21.32 -16.21
C GLU A 304 17.73 21.50 -15.18
N SER A 305 18.14 22.74 -14.92
CA SER A 305 19.11 23.09 -13.88
C SER A 305 18.63 22.78 -12.46
N GLU A 306 17.32 22.87 -12.19
CA GLU A 306 16.76 22.60 -10.87
C GLU A 306 16.81 21.10 -10.53
N PHE A 307 16.70 20.23 -11.53
CA PHE A 307 16.91 18.79 -11.37
C PHE A 307 18.35 18.42 -11.00
N GLN A 308 19.31 19.31 -11.28
CA GLN A 308 20.73 19.11 -10.96
C GLN A 308 21.14 19.78 -9.64
N GLY A 309 20.37 20.80 -9.20
CA GLY A 309 20.75 21.75 -8.14
C GLY A 309 20.48 21.34 -6.70
N THR A 310 19.69 20.30 -6.41
CA THR A 310 19.35 19.90 -5.04
C THR A 310 20.11 18.64 -4.61
N ASN A 311 21.41 18.80 -4.40
CA ASN A 311 22.29 17.76 -3.86
C ASN A 311 22.66 18.02 -2.39
N VAL A 312 22.31 17.05 -1.55
CA VAL A 312 23.04 16.58 -0.35
C VAL A 312 22.90 17.37 0.97
N ALA A 313 22.79 18.69 1.02
CA ALA A 313 22.95 19.42 2.30
C ALA A 313 21.72 19.39 3.25
N GLU A 314 20.49 19.49 2.75
CA GLU A 314 19.30 19.64 3.63
C GLU A 314 18.65 18.32 4.05
N LYS A 315 18.82 17.22 3.29
CA LYS A 315 18.22 15.92 3.63
C LYS A 315 18.98 15.18 4.74
N ALA A 316 20.28 15.43 4.91
CA ALA A 316 21.09 14.80 5.96
C ALA A 316 20.78 15.36 7.38
N SER A 317 20.28 16.58 7.50
CA SER A 317 20.00 17.22 8.80
C SER A 317 18.64 16.85 9.40
N ARG A 318 17.69 16.35 8.58
CA ARG A 318 16.34 15.93 9.03
C ARG A 318 16.23 14.45 9.41
N GLY A 319 17.27 13.64 9.19
CA GLY A 319 17.36 12.24 9.59
C GLY A 319 17.66 12.06 11.09
N GLY A 320 16.71 12.41 11.95
CA GLY A 320 16.78 12.12 13.38
C GLY A 320 16.86 10.61 13.65
N ARG A 321 17.86 10.21 14.44
CA ARG A 321 18.10 8.83 14.90
C ARG A 321 16.81 8.19 15.43
N CYS A 322 16.26 7.21 14.71
CA CYS A 322 15.40 6.18 15.28
C CYS A 322 15.88 4.81 14.77
N GLY A 323 16.15 3.89 15.70
CA GLY A 323 16.85 2.64 15.47
C GLY A 323 16.13 1.69 14.53
N GLY A 324 16.89 1.15 13.57
CA GLY A 324 16.45 0.14 12.62
C GLY A 324 17.57 -0.12 11.60
N LYS A 325 18.74 -0.57 12.07
CA LYS A 325 19.98 -0.65 11.28
C LYS A 325 20.03 -1.77 10.23
N GLU A 326 18.99 -2.59 10.06
CA GLU A 326 19.12 -3.83 9.27
C GLU A 326 18.40 -3.86 7.91
N THR A 327 17.53 -2.89 7.57
CA THR A 327 16.74 -2.97 6.32
C THR A 327 17.11 -1.96 5.23
N SER A 328 17.95 -0.95 5.49
CA SER A 328 18.25 0.09 4.48
C SER A 328 19.31 -0.31 3.44
N THR A 329 20.03 -1.42 3.63
CA THR A 329 21.24 -1.75 2.84
C THR A 329 21.00 -2.66 1.62
N ARG A 330 19.78 -3.13 1.35
CA ARG A 330 19.53 -4.19 0.32
C ARG A 330 18.52 -3.87 -0.78
N VAL A 331 18.11 -2.62 -0.98
CA VAL A 331 17.17 -2.28 -2.08
C VAL A 331 17.87 -2.09 -3.43
N SER A 332 19.20 -2.01 -3.47
CA SER A 332 20.01 -1.81 -4.69
C SER A 332 20.61 -3.11 -5.25
N GLY A 333 19.79 -4.14 -5.46
CA GLY A 333 20.21 -5.41 -6.06
C GLY A 333 19.60 -5.58 -7.45
N THR A 334 20.44 -5.41 -8.47
CA THR A 334 20.17 -5.69 -9.89
C THR A 334 19.59 -7.10 -10.07
N VAL A 335 18.49 -7.21 -10.82
CA VAL A 335 18.07 -8.41 -11.56
C VAL A 335 18.01 -8.03 -13.02
#